data_AF-A0A7C4D348-F1
#
_entry.id   AF-A0A7C4D348-F1
#
_cell.length_a   1.000
_cell.length_b   1.000
_cell.length_c   1.000
_cell.angle_alpha   90.00
_cell.angle_beta   90.00
_cell.angle_gamma   90.00
#
_symmetry.space_group_name_H-M   'P 1'
#
loop_
_entity.id
_entity.type
_entity.pdbx_description
1 polymer ?
#
loop_
_entity_poly.entity_id
_entity_poly.type
_entity_poly.pdbx_seq_one_letter_code
_entity_poly.pdbx_strand_id
1 'polypeptide(L)'
;MPFKVRAKLVSFLGDEEKYPCHFGYRIGDEIIFDGEKFIGRICPWILPALATKVLAVFRAGPRLKEPLPVFAYASISIKDPSRKIYDGIGFKPVLKSQEPFPGVPPEFFQWPPPRERIVKKPSVVCGDTRTLAYFELEAIDLADAGDSVTYFRRQMSILNKVLKKPGIELDKIIDEFTDFEKYEIYPPLSPVLIRELVEELELLHYVEVKDGKVHVTEKGKEKLEIFKRSLSKDEILALNL
;
A
#
# COMPACT_ATOMS: atom_id res chain seq x y z
N MET A 1 -8.06 -0.99 -8.30
CA MET A 1 -8.23 0.46 -8.53
C MET A 1 -7.40 1.27 -7.54
N PRO A 2 -7.33 2.61 -7.68
CA PRO A 2 -6.19 3.35 -7.18
C PRO A 2 -6.29 3.88 -5.75
N PHE A 3 -5.17 3.78 -5.03
CA PHE A 3 -4.99 4.26 -3.67
C PHE A 3 -4.10 5.49 -3.63
N LYS A 4 -4.38 6.43 -2.73
CA LYS A 4 -3.43 7.48 -2.36
C LYS A 4 -2.27 6.85 -1.60
N VAL A 5 -1.05 7.07 -2.07
CA VAL A 5 0.14 6.41 -1.54
C VAL A 5 1.02 7.42 -0.81
N ARG A 6 1.46 7.06 0.39
CA ARG A 6 2.47 7.80 1.12
C ARG A 6 3.78 7.03 1.12
N ALA A 7 4.87 7.72 0.82
CA ALA A 7 6.22 7.30 1.12
C ALA A 7 6.76 8.15 2.28
N LYS A 8 7.13 7.52 3.40
CA LYS A 8 7.66 8.19 4.58
C LYS A 8 9.08 7.75 4.85
N LEU A 9 10.01 8.69 5.00
CA LEU A 9 11.37 8.37 5.43
C LEU A 9 11.34 7.98 6.92
N VAL A 10 11.67 6.73 7.22
CA VAL A 10 11.64 6.21 8.61
C VAL A 10 13.03 5.98 9.19
N SER A 11 14.06 5.81 8.35
CA SER A 11 15.43 5.64 8.80
C SER A 11 16.47 5.93 7.71
N PHE A 12 17.69 6.18 8.15
CA PHE A 12 18.90 6.03 7.33
C PHE A 12 19.56 4.71 7.71
N LEU A 13 19.81 3.84 6.73
CA LEU A 13 20.42 2.53 6.99
C LEU A 13 21.97 2.60 7.02
N GLY A 14 22.52 3.69 6.51
CA GLY A 14 23.95 3.99 6.55
C GLY A 14 24.31 4.99 7.66
N ASP A 15 25.52 5.55 7.57
CA ASP A 15 26.06 6.51 8.52
C ASP A 15 25.79 7.94 8.04
N GLU A 16 24.61 8.46 8.37
CA GLU A 16 24.16 9.79 7.95
C GLU A 16 24.95 10.91 8.62
N GLU A 17 25.42 10.72 9.86
CA GLU A 17 26.22 11.73 10.57
C GLU A 17 27.55 11.98 9.84
N LYS A 18 28.19 10.91 9.35
CA LYS A 18 29.44 11.01 8.59
C LYS A 18 29.22 11.33 7.11
N TYR A 19 28.14 10.82 6.53
CA TYR A 19 27.79 10.99 5.11
C TYR A 19 26.37 11.55 5.01
N PRO A 20 26.19 12.87 5.17
CA PRO A 20 24.86 13.47 5.24
C PRO A 20 24.11 13.33 3.93
N CYS A 21 22.78 13.26 4.02
CA CYS A 21 21.95 13.26 2.83
C CYS A 21 22.13 14.59 2.07
N HIS A 22 22.73 14.56 0.87
CA HIS A 22 22.95 15.78 0.07
C HIS A 22 21.66 16.48 -0.36
N PHE A 23 20.54 15.75 -0.47
CA PHE A 23 19.24 16.35 -0.72
C PHE A 23 18.63 17.00 0.55
N GLY A 24 19.17 16.68 1.73
CA GLY A 24 18.69 17.18 3.02
C GLY A 24 17.34 16.60 3.39
N TYR A 25 17.15 15.29 3.20
CA TYR A 25 16.02 14.57 3.78
C TYR A 25 16.19 14.42 5.30
N ARG A 26 15.08 14.31 6.02
CA ARG A 26 15.03 14.04 7.47
C ARG A 26 14.03 12.93 7.77
N ILE A 27 14.30 12.14 8.81
CA ILE A 27 13.34 11.15 9.30
C ILE A 27 12.01 11.87 9.59
N GLY A 28 10.92 11.32 9.06
CA GLY A 28 9.60 11.92 9.10
C GLY A 28 9.19 12.67 7.84
N ASP A 29 10.10 12.96 6.91
CA ASP A 29 9.74 13.56 5.63
C ASP A 29 8.79 12.63 4.85
N GLU A 30 7.74 13.22 4.26
CA GLU A 30 6.69 12.50 3.55
C GLU A 30 6.60 12.98 2.08
N ILE A 31 6.34 12.01 1.19
CA ILE A 31 5.98 12.23 -0.21
C ILE A 31 4.65 11.52 -0.44
N ILE A 32 3.65 12.22 -0.95
CA ILE A 32 2.33 11.67 -1.21
C ILE A 32 2.07 11.67 -2.71
N PHE A 33 1.63 10.54 -3.26
CA PHE A 33 1.05 10.47 -4.60
C PHE A 33 -0.48 10.34 -4.46
N ASP A 34 -1.21 11.34 -4.95
CA ASP A 34 -2.67 11.43 -4.84
C ASP A 34 -3.44 10.80 -6.02
N GLY A 35 -2.71 10.25 -6.99
CA GLY A 35 -3.24 9.72 -8.26
C GLY A 35 -2.99 10.63 -9.46
N GLU A 36 -2.55 11.87 -9.22
CA GLU A 36 -2.24 12.82 -10.29
C GLU A 36 -0.84 13.41 -10.15
N LYS A 37 -0.47 13.80 -8.92
CA LYS A 37 0.77 14.50 -8.63
C LYS A 37 1.47 13.93 -7.42
N PHE A 38 2.78 14.13 -7.38
CA PHE A 38 3.54 13.95 -6.16
C PHE A 38 3.56 15.26 -5.36
N ILE A 39 3.27 15.16 -4.06
CA ILE A 39 3.23 16.25 -3.10
C ILE A 39 4.35 16.00 -2.09
N GLY A 40 5.23 16.98 -1.90
CA GLY A 40 6.40 16.87 -1.02
C GLY A 40 7.73 17.04 -1.77
N ARG A 41 8.84 16.90 -1.05
CA ARG A 41 10.19 17.08 -1.61
C ARG A 41 10.71 15.75 -2.15
N ILE A 42 11.05 15.70 -3.43
CA ILE A 42 11.58 14.48 -4.07
C ILE A 42 13.00 14.69 -4.58
N CYS A 43 13.93 13.86 -4.13
CA CYS A 43 15.27 13.81 -4.68
C CYS A 43 15.22 13.23 -6.11
N PRO A 44 15.79 13.91 -7.13
CA PRO A 44 15.82 13.37 -8.49
C PRO A 44 16.45 11.98 -8.61
N TRP A 45 17.38 11.64 -7.72
CA TRP A 45 18.06 10.34 -7.71
C TRP A 45 17.22 9.20 -7.12
N ILE A 46 16.27 9.49 -6.22
CA ILE A 46 15.37 8.46 -5.69
C ILE A 46 14.10 8.32 -6.53
N LEU A 47 13.73 9.37 -7.28
CA LEU A 47 12.48 9.44 -8.03
C LEU A 47 12.21 8.20 -8.92
N PRO A 48 13.16 7.64 -9.70
CA PRO A 48 12.88 6.47 -10.53
C PRO A 48 12.48 5.22 -9.72
N ALA A 49 13.18 4.95 -8.63
CA ALA A 49 12.89 3.83 -7.74
C ALA A 49 11.57 4.06 -6.97
N LEU A 50 11.37 5.30 -6.51
CA LEU A 50 10.15 5.73 -5.82
C LEU A 50 8.92 5.59 -6.71
N ALA A 51 8.95 6.15 -7.93
CA ALA A 51 7.83 6.14 -8.86
C ALA A 51 7.38 4.72 -9.19
N THR A 52 8.33 3.81 -9.44
CA THR A 52 8.03 2.40 -9.73
C THR A 52 7.27 1.74 -8.58
N LYS A 53 7.75 1.91 -7.34
CA LYS A 53 7.13 1.29 -6.16
C LYS A 53 5.82 1.96 -5.76
N VAL A 54 5.75 3.28 -5.84
CA VAL A 54 4.52 4.04 -5.59
C VAL A 54 3.43 3.60 -6.56
N LEU A 55 3.71 3.44 -7.85
CA LEU A 55 2.70 2.97 -8.81
C LEU A 55 2.25 1.53 -8.55
N ALA A 56 3.12 0.68 -8.02
CA ALA A 56 2.73 -0.67 -7.60
C ALA A 56 1.76 -0.63 -6.40
N VAL A 57 2.06 0.18 -5.37
CA VAL A 57 1.18 0.37 -4.21
C VAL A 57 -0.11 1.09 -4.62
N PHE A 58 -0.04 2.05 -5.54
CA PHE A 58 -1.19 2.76 -6.08
C PHE A 58 -2.21 1.78 -6.67
N ARG A 59 -1.77 0.74 -7.39
CA ARG A 59 -2.66 -0.23 -8.04
C ARG A 59 -3.15 -1.34 -7.11
N ALA A 60 -2.28 -1.82 -6.21
CA ALA A 60 -2.55 -3.00 -5.39
C ALA A 60 -2.98 -2.65 -3.95
N GLY A 61 -2.68 -1.44 -3.49
CA GLY A 61 -2.96 -0.98 -2.13
C GLY A 61 -2.28 -1.84 -1.08
N PRO A 62 -2.94 -2.08 0.06
CA PRO A 62 -2.45 -2.95 1.14
C PRO A 62 -2.22 -4.41 0.73
N ARG A 63 -2.71 -4.84 -0.44
CA ARG A 63 -2.48 -6.17 -0.99
C ARG A 63 -1.03 -6.34 -1.46
N LEU A 64 -0.31 -5.26 -1.78
CA LEU A 64 1.09 -5.37 -2.16
C LEU A 64 1.93 -5.84 -0.96
N LYS A 65 2.49 -7.03 -1.11
CA LYS A 65 3.31 -7.71 -0.11
C LYS A 65 4.72 -7.86 -0.65
N GLU A 66 5.73 -7.36 0.07
CA GLU A 66 7.13 -7.59 -0.29
C GLU A 66 7.68 -8.77 0.52
N PRO A 67 7.95 -9.93 -0.12
CA PRO A 67 8.57 -11.04 0.59
C PRO A 67 10.03 -10.72 0.89
N LEU A 68 10.55 -11.29 1.97
CA LEU A 68 11.98 -11.32 2.16
C LEU A 68 12.66 -12.17 1.06
N PRO A 69 13.90 -11.84 0.65
CA PRO A 69 14.70 -12.69 -0.22
C PRO A 69 14.81 -14.11 0.32
N VAL A 70 14.97 -15.10 -0.58
CA VAL A 70 15.11 -16.52 -0.21
C VAL A 70 16.21 -16.75 0.83
N PHE A 71 17.28 -15.96 0.78
CA PHE A 71 18.40 -16.03 1.71
C PHE A 71 18.05 -15.65 3.15
N ALA A 72 16.94 -14.93 3.39
CA ALA A 72 16.43 -14.66 4.74
C ALA A 72 15.88 -15.92 5.43
N TYR A 73 15.54 -16.94 4.64
CA TYR A 73 15.05 -18.24 5.11
C TYR A 73 16.13 -19.32 5.08
N ALA A 74 17.36 -18.95 4.71
CA ALA A 74 18.51 -19.83 4.71
C ALA A 74 19.46 -19.40 5.83
N SER A 75 20.08 -20.38 6.51
CA SER A 75 21.17 -20.05 7.43
C SER A 75 22.35 -19.45 6.69
N ILE A 76 23.10 -18.59 7.37
CA ILE A 76 24.44 -18.18 6.92
C ILE A 76 25.26 -19.44 6.62
N SER A 77 26.14 -19.36 5.62
CA SER A 77 27.02 -20.45 5.24
C SER A 77 28.47 -19.97 5.11
N ILE A 78 29.40 -20.91 5.28
CA ILE A 78 30.83 -20.71 5.02
C ILE A 78 31.27 -21.64 3.91
N LYS A 79 32.34 -21.26 3.21
CA LYS A 79 32.97 -22.15 2.22
C LYS A 79 33.62 -23.34 2.93
N ASP A 80 33.32 -24.52 2.45
CA ASP A 80 33.91 -25.80 2.85
C ASP A 80 33.96 -26.72 1.60
N PRO A 81 35.09 -26.77 0.89
CA PRO A 81 35.21 -27.57 -0.35
C PRO A 81 34.88 -29.05 -0.17
N SER A 82 35.01 -29.60 1.04
CA SER A 82 34.64 -30.99 1.33
C SER A 82 33.13 -31.25 1.19
N ARG A 83 32.31 -30.20 1.26
CA ARG A 83 30.86 -30.28 1.11
C ARG A 83 30.37 -30.25 -0.33
N LYS A 84 31.26 -30.05 -1.31
CA LYS A 84 30.91 -30.08 -2.74
C LYS A 84 30.16 -31.34 -3.16
N ILE A 85 30.42 -32.46 -2.49
CA ILE A 85 29.73 -33.73 -2.77
C ILE A 85 28.22 -33.66 -2.48
N TYR A 86 27.77 -32.73 -1.63
CA TYR A 86 26.37 -32.60 -1.23
C TYR A 86 25.64 -31.49 -1.99
N ASP A 87 26.28 -30.34 -2.22
CA ASP A 87 25.64 -29.14 -2.78
C ASP A 87 26.22 -28.69 -4.13
N GLY A 88 27.25 -29.39 -4.64
CA GLY A 88 27.96 -29.07 -5.89
C GLY A 88 28.94 -27.89 -5.82
N ILE A 89 28.93 -27.07 -4.75
CA ILE A 89 29.70 -25.83 -4.66
C ILE A 89 30.71 -25.83 -3.50
N GLY A 90 30.34 -26.42 -2.36
CA GLY A 90 31.16 -26.54 -1.17
C GLY A 90 30.82 -25.48 -0.12
N PHE A 91 29.57 -25.47 0.36
CA PHE A 91 29.12 -24.68 1.49
C PHE A 91 28.74 -25.54 2.68
N LYS A 92 28.99 -24.99 3.87
CA LYS A 92 28.58 -25.57 5.15
C LYS A 92 27.71 -24.55 5.90
N PRO A 93 26.52 -24.94 6.40
CA PRO A 93 25.68 -24.03 7.17
C PRO A 93 26.34 -23.68 8.51
N VAL A 94 26.10 -22.44 8.95
CA VAL A 94 26.48 -21.91 10.26
C VAL A 94 25.24 -21.92 11.14
N LEU A 95 25.18 -22.87 12.08
CA LEU A 95 24.01 -23.11 12.93
C LEU A 95 23.98 -22.19 14.16
N LYS A 96 24.13 -20.88 13.92
CA LYS A 96 24.07 -19.85 14.96
C LYS A 96 23.55 -18.54 14.38
N SER A 97 22.89 -17.76 15.22
CA SER A 97 22.53 -16.37 14.87
C SER A 97 23.79 -15.51 14.76
N GLN A 98 23.69 -14.40 14.01
CA GLN A 98 24.73 -13.37 13.96
C GLN A 98 24.14 -11.99 14.24
N GLU A 99 25.00 -11.03 14.54
CA GLU A 99 24.56 -9.65 14.70
C GLU A 99 24.00 -9.10 13.39
N PRO A 100 22.86 -8.38 13.44
CA PRO A 100 22.27 -7.82 12.25
C PRO A 100 23.14 -6.69 11.70
N PHE A 101 23.21 -6.60 10.37
CA PHE A 101 23.74 -5.40 9.75
C PHE A 101 22.75 -4.25 9.97
N PRO A 102 23.25 -3.01 10.21
CA PRO A 102 22.39 -1.83 10.27
C PRO A 102 21.44 -1.77 9.07
N GLY A 103 20.15 -1.59 9.36
CA GLY A 103 19.11 -1.43 8.36
C GLY A 103 18.66 -2.68 7.62
N VAL A 104 19.13 -3.87 8.00
CA VAL A 104 18.55 -5.14 7.58
C VAL A 104 17.75 -5.71 8.76
N PRO A 105 16.49 -6.15 8.57
CA PRO A 105 15.68 -6.69 9.65
C PRO A 105 16.39 -7.84 10.39
N PRO A 106 16.41 -7.86 11.73
CA PRO A 106 17.17 -8.85 12.50
C PRO A 106 16.83 -10.30 12.21
N GLU A 107 15.61 -10.56 11.73
CA GLU A 107 15.09 -11.90 11.40
C GLU A 107 15.91 -12.59 10.30
N PHE A 108 16.60 -11.83 9.45
CA PHE A 108 17.52 -12.37 8.43
C PHE A 108 18.73 -13.10 9.02
N PHE A 109 19.04 -12.86 10.29
CA PHE A 109 20.28 -13.28 10.93
C PHE A 109 20.04 -14.28 12.06
N GLN A 110 18.81 -14.77 12.22
CA GLN A 110 18.44 -15.69 13.28
C GLN A 110 18.58 -17.16 12.87
N TRP A 111 19.11 -17.97 13.80
CA TRP A 111 19.03 -19.43 13.75
C TRP A 111 18.08 -19.94 14.84
N PRO A 112 17.15 -20.88 14.53
CA PRO A 112 16.84 -21.38 13.19
C PRO A 112 16.19 -20.29 12.31
N PRO A 113 16.29 -20.36 10.97
CA PRO A 113 15.61 -19.42 10.09
C PRO A 113 14.10 -19.45 10.31
N PRO A 114 13.38 -18.36 9.97
CA PRO A 114 11.93 -18.30 10.07
C PRO A 114 11.26 -19.49 9.36
N ARG A 115 10.31 -20.13 10.04
CA ARG A 115 9.54 -21.27 9.49
C ARG A 115 8.40 -20.83 8.57
N GLU A 116 8.01 -19.56 8.66
CA GLU A 116 6.92 -18.98 7.90
C GLU A 116 7.46 -17.88 6.99
N ARG A 117 6.76 -17.67 5.87
CA ARG A 117 7.10 -16.60 4.94
C ARG A 117 6.81 -15.26 5.59
N ILE A 118 7.86 -14.49 5.83
CA ILE A 118 7.77 -13.11 6.33
C ILE A 118 7.52 -12.17 5.15
N VAL A 119 6.54 -11.30 5.34
CA VAL A 119 6.16 -10.26 4.40
C VAL A 119 6.37 -8.92 5.08
N LYS A 120 7.08 -8.01 4.41
CA LYS A 120 7.27 -6.64 4.88
C LYS A 120 6.39 -5.66 4.11
N LYS A 121 6.26 -4.46 4.68
CA LYS A 121 5.67 -3.31 3.97
C LYS A 121 6.49 -2.98 2.72
N PRO A 122 5.85 -2.55 1.63
CA PRO A 122 6.54 -2.02 0.47
C PRO A 122 7.49 -0.90 0.85
N SER A 123 8.69 -0.89 0.26
CA SER A 123 9.75 0.04 0.66
C SER A 123 10.62 0.46 -0.52
N VAL A 124 11.28 1.61 -0.37
CA VAL A 124 12.26 2.15 -1.33
C VAL A 124 13.50 2.57 -0.56
N VAL A 125 14.67 2.19 -1.06
CA VAL A 125 15.96 2.58 -0.50
C VAL A 125 16.69 3.46 -1.50
N CYS A 126 17.26 4.57 -1.03
CA CYS A 126 18.15 5.41 -1.83
C CYS A 126 19.37 4.63 -2.31
N GLY A 127 19.84 4.92 -3.53
CA GLY A 127 21.03 4.28 -4.10
C GLY A 127 22.37 4.76 -3.54
N ASP A 128 22.41 5.83 -2.72
CA ASP A 128 23.65 6.22 -2.03
C ASP A 128 23.95 5.21 -0.92
N THR A 129 24.91 4.33 -1.17
CA THR A 129 25.29 3.21 -0.29
C THR A 129 25.88 3.64 1.04
N ARG A 130 26.20 4.93 1.22
CA ARG A 130 26.77 5.46 2.48
C ARG A 130 25.71 5.92 3.47
N THR A 131 24.59 6.44 2.96
CA THR A 131 23.51 7.05 3.76
C THR A 131 22.25 6.20 3.75
N LEU A 132 21.87 5.64 2.59
CA LEU A 132 20.76 4.69 2.41
C LEU A 132 19.43 5.15 3.06
N ALA A 133 18.87 6.28 2.61
CA ALA A 133 17.55 6.72 3.05
C ALA A 133 16.47 5.67 2.73
N TYR A 134 15.74 5.22 3.75
CA TYR A 134 14.75 4.14 3.67
C TYR A 134 13.33 4.67 3.86
N PHE A 135 12.53 4.57 2.80
CA PHE A 135 11.15 5.00 2.78
C PHE A 135 10.22 3.79 2.89
N GLU A 136 9.30 3.83 3.85
CA GLU A 136 8.15 2.92 3.87
C GLU A 136 7.02 3.48 3.02
N LEU A 137 6.38 2.60 2.25
CA LEU A 137 5.23 2.94 1.42
C LEU A 137 3.97 2.31 1.97
N GLU A 138 2.89 3.07 1.95
CA GLU A 138 1.58 2.59 2.36
C GLU A 138 0.44 3.28 1.60
N ALA A 139 -0.66 2.57 1.41
CA ALA A 139 -1.91 3.16 0.98
C ALA A 139 -2.58 3.83 2.19
N ILE A 140 -2.79 5.14 2.11
CA ILE A 140 -3.32 5.94 3.23
C ILE A 140 -4.80 6.30 3.05
N ASP A 141 -5.28 6.35 1.81
CA ASP A 141 -6.64 6.74 1.42
C ASP A 141 -6.93 6.22 0.00
N LEU A 142 -8.13 6.44 -0.51
CA LEU A 142 -8.47 6.31 -1.93
C LEU A 142 -7.82 7.45 -2.72
N ALA A 143 -7.41 7.16 -3.95
CA ALA A 143 -7.01 8.22 -4.87
C ALA A 143 -8.24 9.00 -5.31
N ASP A 144 -8.21 10.32 -5.15
CA ASP A 144 -9.32 11.24 -5.40
C ASP A 144 -8.95 12.35 -6.40
N ALA A 145 -7.84 12.20 -7.12
CA ALA A 145 -7.34 13.11 -8.14
C ALA A 145 -7.12 12.41 -9.50
N GLY A 146 -6.86 13.17 -10.56
CA GLY A 146 -6.58 12.62 -11.89
C GLY A 146 -7.69 11.72 -12.45
N ASP A 147 -7.30 10.60 -13.06
CA ASP A 147 -8.23 9.60 -13.63
C ASP A 147 -9.06 8.86 -12.57
N SER A 148 -8.60 8.90 -11.32
CA SER A 148 -9.16 8.17 -10.18
C SER A 148 -10.44 8.79 -9.65
N VAL A 149 -10.70 10.06 -9.96
CA VAL A 149 -11.90 10.82 -9.52
C VAL A 149 -13.19 10.07 -9.84
N THR A 150 -13.28 9.47 -11.03
CA THR A 150 -14.49 8.78 -11.50
C THR A 150 -14.84 7.58 -10.61
N TYR A 151 -13.84 6.77 -10.30
CA TYR A 151 -13.91 5.62 -9.43
C TYR A 151 -14.15 5.99 -7.96
N PHE A 152 -13.45 7.01 -7.47
CA PHE A 152 -13.65 7.55 -6.12
C PHE A 152 -15.09 8.01 -5.90
N ARG A 153 -15.68 8.74 -6.86
CA ARG A 153 -17.08 9.17 -6.79
C ARG A 153 -18.03 7.96 -6.72
N ARG A 154 -17.77 6.88 -7.47
CA ARG A 154 -18.56 5.64 -7.37
C ARG A 154 -18.45 5.01 -5.98
N GLN A 155 -17.27 4.96 -5.39
CA GLN A 155 -17.07 4.44 -4.04
C GLN A 155 -17.83 5.28 -3.00
N MET A 156 -17.84 6.60 -3.13
CA MET A 156 -18.61 7.47 -2.23
C MET A 156 -20.12 7.27 -2.38
N SER A 157 -20.62 7.11 -3.61
CA SER A 157 -22.03 6.77 -3.85
C SER A 157 -22.39 5.40 -3.24
N ILE A 158 -21.55 4.37 -3.41
CA ILE A 158 -21.73 3.05 -2.78
C ILE A 158 -21.79 3.21 -1.26
N LEU A 159 -20.82 3.91 -0.67
CA LEU A 159 -20.76 4.13 0.77
C LEU A 159 -22.03 4.84 1.26
N ASN A 160 -22.56 5.83 0.53
CA ASN A 160 -23.83 6.47 0.86
C ASN A 160 -25.04 5.52 0.82
N LYS A 161 -25.13 4.63 -0.19
CA LYS A 161 -26.22 3.64 -0.28
C LYS A 161 -26.15 2.64 0.88
N VAL A 162 -24.96 2.10 1.17
CA VAL A 162 -24.73 1.17 2.29
C VAL A 162 -25.01 1.86 3.63
N LEU A 163 -24.63 3.14 3.79
CA LEU A 163 -24.91 3.90 5.01
C LEU A 163 -26.41 4.06 5.27
N LYS A 164 -27.21 4.26 4.21
CA LYS A 164 -28.68 4.35 4.29
C LYS A 164 -29.35 2.98 4.53
N LYS A 165 -28.67 1.88 4.19
CA LYS A 165 -29.16 0.50 4.38
C LYS A 165 -28.07 -0.42 4.96
N PRO A 166 -27.70 -0.24 6.25
CA PRO A 166 -26.63 -1.01 6.87
C PRO A 166 -26.90 -2.52 6.84
N GLY A 167 -25.88 -3.32 6.52
CA GLY A 167 -26.01 -4.78 6.45
C GLY A 167 -26.67 -5.29 5.18
N ILE A 168 -26.73 -4.46 4.13
CA ILE A 168 -27.06 -4.92 2.77
C ILE A 168 -26.04 -5.98 2.32
N GLU A 169 -26.54 -7.04 1.68
CA GLU A 169 -25.68 -8.05 1.06
C GLU A 169 -24.85 -7.41 -0.06
N LEU A 170 -23.56 -7.74 -0.13
CA LEU A 170 -22.61 -7.18 -1.12
C LEU A 170 -23.16 -7.24 -2.55
N ASP A 171 -23.76 -8.38 -2.91
CA ASP A 171 -24.33 -8.61 -4.24
C ASP A 171 -25.63 -7.87 -4.53
N LYS A 172 -26.26 -7.32 -3.50
CA LYS A 172 -27.51 -6.56 -3.59
C LYS A 172 -27.30 -5.06 -3.58
N ILE A 173 -26.08 -4.57 -3.33
CA ILE A 173 -25.75 -3.15 -3.38
C ILE A 173 -26.12 -2.53 -4.74
N ILE A 174 -25.92 -3.28 -5.83
CA ILE A 174 -26.25 -2.79 -7.17
C ILE A 174 -27.74 -2.46 -7.31
N ASP A 175 -28.62 -3.14 -6.60
CA ASP A 175 -30.07 -2.95 -6.69
C ASP A 175 -30.53 -1.61 -6.10
N GLU A 176 -29.69 -0.96 -5.29
CA GLU A 176 -29.94 0.37 -4.71
C GLU A 176 -29.65 1.53 -5.68
N PHE A 177 -29.15 1.21 -6.88
CA PHE A 177 -28.90 2.16 -7.95
C PHE A 177 -30.01 2.08 -9.01
N THR A 178 -30.40 3.23 -9.53
CA THR A 178 -31.26 3.38 -10.70
C THR A 178 -30.50 2.97 -11.98
N ASP A 179 -31.22 2.70 -13.07
CA ASP A 179 -30.60 2.39 -14.36
C ASP A 179 -29.71 3.52 -14.87
N PHE A 180 -30.12 4.78 -14.67
CA PHE A 180 -29.28 5.94 -14.98
C PHE A 180 -27.97 5.93 -14.18
N GLU A 181 -28.05 5.75 -12.85
CA GLU A 181 -26.86 5.68 -12.00
C GLU A 181 -25.95 4.49 -12.41
N LYS A 182 -26.52 3.37 -12.85
CA LYS A 182 -25.76 2.18 -13.28
C LYS A 182 -25.06 2.37 -14.61
N TYR A 183 -25.75 2.88 -15.63
CA TYR A 183 -25.30 2.77 -17.01
C TYR A 183 -24.82 4.09 -17.62
N GLU A 184 -25.35 5.23 -17.18
CA GLU A 184 -25.08 6.53 -17.81
C GLU A 184 -23.98 7.33 -17.11
N ILE A 185 -23.62 6.98 -15.88
CA ILE A 185 -22.50 7.59 -15.15
C ILE A 185 -21.25 6.73 -15.35
N TYR A 186 -20.09 7.33 -15.63
CA TYR A 186 -18.84 6.57 -15.78
C TYR A 186 -18.12 6.36 -14.42
N PRO A 187 -17.51 5.18 -14.19
CA PRO A 187 -17.68 3.94 -14.95
C PRO A 187 -19.07 3.34 -14.72
N PRO A 188 -19.65 2.62 -15.71
CA PRO A 188 -20.86 1.85 -15.51
C PRO A 188 -20.69 0.81 -14.39
N LEU A 189 -21.70 0.67 -13.55
CA LEU A 189 -21.68 -0.26 -12.43
C LEU A 189 -22.11 -1.66 -12.90
N SER A 190 -21.28 -2.65 -12.59
CA SER A 190 -21.60 -4.07 -12.67
C SER A 190 -21.44 -4.71 -11.30
N PRO A 191 -22.01 -5.90 -11.06
CA PRO A 191 -21.81 -6.61 -9.79
C PRO A 191 -20.33 -6.82 -9.48
N VAL A 192 -19.51 -7.15 -10.49
CA VAL A 192 -18.07 -7.33 -10.34
C VAL A 192 -17.39 -6.01 -9.95
N LEU A 193 -17.70 -4.91 -10.65
CA LEU A 193 -17.10 -3.62 -10.31
C LEU A 193 -17.47 -3.22 -8.88
N ILE A 194 -18.73 -3.34 -8.46
CA ILE A 194 -19.15 -3.02 -7.09
C ILE A 194 -18.35 -3.83 -6.06
N ARG A 195 -18.13 -5.13 -6.29
CA ARG A 195 -17.31 -5.95 -5.39
C ARG A 195 -15.88 -5.39 -5.27
N GLU A 196 -15.24 -5.09 -6.39
CA GLU A 196 -13.89 -4.48 -6.41
C GLU A 196 -13.86 -3.14 -5.65
N LEU A 197 -14.86 -2.29 -5.87
CA LEU A 197 -15.00 -0.99 -5.20
C LEU A 197 -15.15 -1.13 -3.70
N VAL A 198 -15.96 -2.09 -3.25
CA VAL A 198 -16.20 -2.37 -1.82
C VAL A 198 -14.97 -2.99 -1.16
N GLU A 199 -14.26 -3.90 -1.84
CA GLU A 199 -13.05 -4.51 -1.30
C GLU A 199 -11.98 -3.44 -1.00
N GLU A 200 -11.85 -2.42 -1.84
CA GLU A 200 -10.92 -1.32 -1.57
C GLU A 200 -11.34 -0.43 -0.41
N LEU A 201 -12.64 -0.17 -0.28
CA LEU A 201 -13.20 0.51 0.89
C LEU A 201 -12.90 -0.29 2.16
N GLU A 202 -13.00 -1.62 2.09
CA GLU A 202 -12.71 -2.51 3.21
C GLU A 202 -11.21 -2.52 3.56
N LEU A 203 -10.33 -2.56 2.56
CA LEU A 203 -8.87 -2.51 2.77
C LEU A 203 -8.40 -1.23 3.46
N LEU A 204 -9.12 -0.12 3.28
CA LEU A 204 -8.88 1.15 3.97
C LEU A 204 -9.75 1.33 5.22
N HIS A 205 -10.52 0.31 5.59
CA HIS A 205 -11.40 0.30 6.76
C HIS A 205 -12.49 1.39 6.72
N TYR A 206 -12.96 1.76 5.53
CA TYR A 206 -14.15 2.59 5.35
C TYR A 206 -15.46 1.78 5.45
N VAL A 207 -15.37 0.49 5.17
CA VAL A 207 -16.46 -0.48 5.39
C VAL A 207 -15.90 -1.74 6.03
N GLU A 208 -16.78 -2.57 6.56
CA GLU A 208 -16.51 -3.93 6.99
C GLU A 208 -17.50 -4.88 6.28
N VAL A 209 -17.01 -6.00 5.76
CA VAL A 209 -17.85 -7.06 5.22
C VAL A 209 -17.89 -8.22 6.23
N LYS A 210 -19.05 -8.45 6.84
CA LYS A 210 -19.29 -9.53 7.82
C LYS A 210 -20.40 -10.42 7.31
N ASP A 211 -20.14 -11.72 7.19
CA ASP A 211 -21.10 -12.71 6.67
C ASP A 211 -21.73 -12.30 5.32
N GLY A 212 -20.92 -11.70 4.44
CA GLY A 212 -21.35 -11.19 3.13
C GLY A 212 -22.17 -9.88 3.16
N LYS A 213 -22.37 -9.29 4.34
CA LYS A 213 -23.09 -8.03 4.54
C LYS A 213 -22.14 -6.87 4.79
N VAL A 214 -22.43 -5.73 4.18
CA VAL A 214 -21.55 -4.56 4.21
C VAL A 214 -22.04 -3.54 5.22
N HIS A 215 -21.12 -3.05 6.05
CA HIS A 215 -21.37 -2.04 7.08
C HIS A 215 -20.38 -0.89 6.94
N VAL A 216 -20.86 0.35 6.95
CA VAL A 216 -19.98 1.53 6.93
C VAL A 216 -19.40 1.77 8.32
N THR A 217 -18.09 1.93 8.42
CA THR A 217 -17.38 2.25 9.68
C THR A 217 -17.51 3.75 10.00
N GLU A 218 -17.12 4.18 11.20
CA GLU A 218 -17.03 5.62 11.52
C GLU A 218 -16.07 6.35 10.58
N LYS A 219 -14.91 5.74 10.28
CA LYS A 219 -13.96 6.26 9.30
C LYS A 219 -14.61 6.45 7.92
N GLY A 220 -15.46 5.51 7.50
CA GLY A 220 -16.23 5.60 6.26
C GLY A 220 -17.23 6.76 6.25
N LYS A 221 -17.98 6.92 7.35
CA LYS A 221 -18.92 8.04 7.51
C LYS A 221 -18.21 9.38 7.43
N GLU A 222 -17.11 9.54 8.16
CA GLU A 222 -16.30 10.76 8.14
C GLU A 222 -15.78 11.07 6.73
N LYS A 223 -15.26 10.07 6.01
CA LYS A 223 -14.79 10.23 4.63
C LYS A 223 -15.89 10.71 3.70
N LEU A 224 -17.09 10.15 3.81
CA LEU A 224 -18.24 10.56 3.02
C LEU A 224 -18.69 11.98 3.35
N GLU A 225 -18.73 12.36 4.62
CA GLU A 225 -19.10 13.71 5.04
C GLU A 225 -18.10 14.76 4.56
N ILE A 226 -16.79 14.47 4.64
CA ILE A 226 -15.74 15.31 4.06
C ILE A 226 -15.96 15.48 2.56
N PHE A 227 -16.27 14.39 1.85
CA PHE A 227 -16.55 14.44 0.42
C PHE A 227 -17.79 15.28 0.11
N LYS A 228 -18.92 15.06 0.79
CA LYS A 228 -20.15 15.85 0.60
C LYS A 228 -19.90 17.35 0.77
N ARG A 229 -19.08 17.74 1.76
CA ARG A 229 -18.71 19.14 2.01
C ARG A 229 -17.82 19.76 0.91
N SER A 230 -17.12 18.93 0.14
CA SER A 230 -16.30 19.38 -1.00
C SER A 230 -17.09 19.60 -2.28
N LEU A 231 -18.34 19.15 -2.34
CA LEU A 231 -19.19 19.22 -3.54
C LEU A 231 -20.07 20.47 -3.56
N SER A 232 -20.39 20.92 -4.77
CA SER A 232 -21.48 21.87 -4.99
C SER A 232 -22.86 21.23 -4.73
N LYS A 233 -23.90 22.05 -4.56
CA LYS A 233 -25.28 21.57 -4.39
C LYS A 233 -25.76 20.74 -5.58
N ASP A 234 -25.42 21.17 -6.79
CA ASP A 234 -25.81 20.47 -8.02
C ASP A 234 -25.12 19.10 -8.11
N GLU A 235 -23.87 18.99 -7.68
CA GLU A 235 -23.16 17.71 -7.62
C GLU A 235 -23.73 16.77 -6.55
N ILE A 236 -24.09 17.28 -5.37
CA ILE A 236 -24.74 16.47 -4.32
C ILE A 236 -26.06 15.89 -4.85
N LEU A 237 -26.86 16.73 -5.52
CA LEU A 237 -28.11 16.31 -6.14
C LEU A 237 -27.87 15.27 -7.26
N ALA A 238 -26.92 15.53 -8.16
CA ALA A 238 -26.61 14.66 -9.29
C ALA A 238 -26.07 13.28 -8.86
N LEU A 239 -25.31 13.23 -7.76
CA LEU A 239 -24.75 11.99 -7.22
C LEU A 239 -25.67 11.30 -6.19
N ASN A 240 -26.84 11.88 -5.89
CA ASN A 240 -27.82 11.35 -4.94
C ASN A 240 -27.23 11.10 -3.54
N LEU A 241 -26.42 12.06 -3.07
CA LEU A 241 -25.64 11.97 -1.83
C LEU A 241 -26.40 12.48 -0.61
#